data_AF-A0A9D6R098-F1
#
_entry.id   AF-A0A9D6R098-F1
#
_cell.length_a   1.000
_cell.length_b   1.000
_cell.length_c   1.000
_cell.angle_alpha   90.00
_cell.angle_beta   90.00
_cell.angle_gamma   90.00
#
_symmetry.space_group_name_H-M   'P 1'
#
loop_
_entity.id
_entity.type
_entity.pdbx_description
1 polymer ?
#
loop_
_entity_poly.entity_id
_entity_poly.type
_entity_poly.pdbx_seq_one_letter_code
_entity_poly.pdbx_strand_id
1 'polypeptide(L)'
;MEKHKDDFPKEFYNYIKHLEDTPKFLKNEEIIKRHQDGLKQWFVDLFSGEYSTQYLRDIERIGYAHVKINLPAHYVNAAMHFVRQYCLKILEKGFCTDINECRYLAKSVDKIIDINLDVITSSFIEEEIKTYFLSERVESYLIQFANRFAYGLNLILVMGLVIMGIMVMGLFAYDVSHIFAGDIEKGLLGTLGSLLMMWVVIELMDTEVKHLKGGKFAIKVFISVALVAVIRKLLVTTLKAEALESQLSIILIAAIAVLGAIYWLIAKAEKAE
;
A
#
# COMPACT_ATOMS: atom_id res chain seq x y z
N MET A 1 -3.53 -51.38 9.21
CA MET A 1 -4.13 -50.06 9.51
C MET A 1 -5.65 -50.05 9.37
N GLU A 2 -6.25 -50.76 8.39
CA GLU A 2 -7.71 -50.88 8.16
C GLU A 2 -8.60 -51.03 9.42
N LYS A 3 -8.19 -51.86 10.38
CA LYS A 3 -8.93 -52.10 11.64
C LYS A 3 -9.14 -50.83 12.48
N HIS A 4 -8.35 -49.79 12.27
CA HIS A 4 -8.40 -48.53 13.01
C HIS A 4 -9.12 -47.41 12.25
N LYS A 5 -9.65 -47.67 11.04
CA LYS A 5 -10.26 -46.64 10.19
C LYS A 5 -11.41 -45.89 10.85
N ASP A 6 -12.22 -46.56 11.67
CA ASP A 6 -13.38 -45.94 12.32
C ASP A 6 -13.02 -45.19 13.62
N ASP A 7 -11.90 -45.55 14.24
CA ASP A 7 -11.42 -44.90 15.47
C ASP A 7 -10.51 -43.71 15.17
N PHE A 8 -9.78 -43.75 14.05
CA PHE A 8 -8.88 -42.68 13.63
C PHE A 8 -9.56 -41.30 13.56
N PRO A 9 -10.71 -41.10 12.87
CA PRO A 9 -11.36 -39.80 12.82
C PRO A 9 -11.81 -39.31 14.20
N LYS A 10 -12.21 -40.21 15.12
CA LYS A 10 -12.62 -39.81 16.47
C LYS A 10 -11.44 -39.22 17.24
N GLU A 11 -10.30 -39.90 17.20
CA GLU A 11 -9.08 -39.45 17.86
C GLU A 11 -8.52 -38.18 17.19
N PHE A 12 -8.59 -38.08 15.86
CA PHE A 12 -8.21 -36.88 15.12
C PHE A 12 -9.07 -35.67 15.52
N TYR A 13 -10.38 -35.84 15.61
CA TYR A 13 -11.29 -34.79 16.06
C TYR A 13 -11.06 -34.40 17.53
N ASN A 14 -10.73 -35.38 18.37
CA ASN A 14 -10.32 -35.13 19.75
C ASN A 14 -9.03 -34.31 19.84
N TYR A 15 -8.13 -34.41 18.87
CA TYR A 15 -6.94 -33.56 18.80
C TYR A 15 -7.30 -32.14 18.32
N ILE A 16 -7.88 -32.01 17.12
CA ILE A 16 -8.08 -30.70 16.49
C ILE A 16 -9.02 -29.79 17.26
N LYS A 17 -9.98 -30.33 18.05
CA LYS A 17 -10.89 -29.51 18.86
C LYS A 17 -10.19 -28.61 19.89
N HIS A 18 -8.94 -28.92 20.23
CA HIS A 18 -8.12 -28.11 21.15
C HIS A 18 -7.32 -27.01 20.45
N LEU A 19 -7.32 -26.95 19.11
CA LEU A 19 -6.69 -25.87 18.36
C LEU A 19 -7.62 -24.66 18.35
N GLU A 20 -7.06 -23.47 18.63
CA GLU A 20 -7.81 -22.24 18.90
C GLU A 20 -8.86 -21.88 17.85
N ASP A 21 -8.55 -22.08 16.56
CA ASP A 21 -9.41 -21.67 15.45
C ASP A 21 -10.28 -22.79 14.85
N THR A 22 -10.18 -24.03 15.35
CA THR A 22 -10.94 -25.16 14.82
C THR A 22 -12.46 -24.95 14.75
N PRO A 23 -13.13 -24.29 15.73
CA PRO A 23 -14.56 -24.01 15.65
C PRO A 23 -14.96 -23.14 14.44
N LYS A 24 -14.04 -22.32 13.91
CA LYS A 24 -14.31 -21.47 12.74
C LYS A 24 -14.49 -22.27 11.45
N PHE A 25 -13.89 -23.45 11.36
CA PHE A 25 -13.90 -24.29 10.15
C PHE A 25 -14.91 -25.45 10.23
N LEU A 26 -15.30 -25.86 11.45
CA LEU A 26 -16.24 -26.96 11.70
C LEU A 26 -17.65 -26.46 12.06
N LYS A 27 -18.30 -25.77 11.12
CA LYS A 27 -19.56 -25.04 11.38
C LYS A 27 -20.84 -25.89 11.38
N ASN A 28 -20.85 -27.02 10.66
CA ASN A 28 -22.05 -27.83 10.46
C ASN A 28 -21.76 -29.32 10.61
N GLU A 29 -22.69 -30.08 11.19
CA GLU A 29 -22.58 -31.53 11.40
C GLU A 29 -22.41 -32.29 10.08
N GLU A 30 -23.02 -31.81 8.99
CA GLU A 30 -22.87 -32.40 7.66
C GLU A 30 -21.43 -32.28 7.12
N ILE A 31 -20.80 -31.12 7.32
CA ILE A 31 -19.40 -30.87 6.93
C ILE A 31 -18.47 -31.73 7.78
N ILE A 32 -18.75 -31.84 9.07
CA ILE A 32 -18.00 -32.70 10.00
C ILE A 32 -18.07 -34.15 9.53
N LYS A 33 -19.26 -34.67 9.23
CA LYS A 33 -19.44 -36.06 8.79
C LYS A 33 -18.72 -36.32 7.48
N ARG A 34 -18.87 -35.44 6.48
CA ARG A 34 -18.17 -35.57 5.19
C ARG A 34 -16.65 -35.53 5.35
N HIS A 35 -16.13 -34.66 6.22
CA HIS A 35 -14.70 -34.59 6.50
C HIS A 35 -14.22 -35.83 7.25
N GLN A 36 -14.98 -36.36 8.21
CA GLN A 36 -14.68 -37.63 8.86
C GLN A 36 -14.62 -38.78 7.85
N ASP A 37 -15.58 -38.89 6.95
CA ASP A 37 -15.57 -39.93 5.90
C ASP A 37 -14.37 -39.78 4.96
N GLY A 38 -14.02 -38.54 4.58
CA GLY A 38 -12.81 -38.24 3.82
C GLY A 38 -11.52 -38.64 4.56
N LEU A 39 -11.43 -38.34 5.85
CA LEU A 39 -10.30 -38.73 6.70
C LEU A 39 -10.17 -40.25 6.83
N LYS A 40 -11.29 -40.99 6.92
CA LYS A 40 -11.28 -42.45 6.93
C LYS A 40 -10.64 -43.00 5.67
N GLN A 41 -11.11 -42.51 4.52
CA GLN A 41 -10.63 -42.98 3.23
C GLN A 41 -9.15 -42.63 3.05
N TRP A 42 -8.78 -41.37 3.29
CA TRP A 42 -7.39 -40.92 3.21
C TRP A 42 -6.46 -41.74 4.13
N PHE A 43 -6.89 -42.03 5.35
CA PHE A 43 -6.10 -42.84 6.29
C PHE A 43 -5.87 -44.27 5.80
N VAL A 44 -6.87 -44.89 5.17
CA VAL A 44 -6.72 -46.23 4.57
C VAL A 44 -5.79 -46.15 3.36
N ASP A 45 -5.95 -45.13 2.52
CA ASP A 45 -5.20 -44.96 1.28
C ASP A 45 -3.69 -44.77 1.53
N LEU A 46 -3.31 -44.13 2.65
CA LEU A 46 -1.91 -44.04 3.11
C LEU A 46 -1.20 -45.40 3.16
N PHE A 47 -1.95 -46.48 3.38
CA PHE A 47 -1.41 -47.83 3.57
C PHE A 47 -1.92 -48.83 2.51
N SER A 48 -2.47 -48.32 1.40
CA SER A 48 -2.98 -49.14 0.29
C SER A 48 -1.88 -49.92 -0.44
N GLY A 49 -0.64 -49.41 -0.43
CA GLY A 49 0.48 -49.96 -1.18
C GLY A 49 0.54 -49.54 -2.66
N GLU A 50 -0.44 -48.79 -3.14
CA GLU A 50 -0.50 -48.29 -4.53
C GLU A 50 -0.41 -46.76 -4.60
N TYR A 51 0.80 -46.24 -4.86
CA TYR A 51 1.06 -44.79 -4.92
C TYR A 51 1.15 -44.31 -6.38
N SER A 52 0.00 -44.28 -7.06
CA SER A 52 -0.08 -43.85 -8.47
C SER A 52 -0.17 -42.32 -8.62
N THR A 53 -0.16 -41.82 -9.86
CA THR A 53 -0.47 -40.40 -10.14
C THR A 53 -1.87 -40.01 -9.67
N GLN A 54 -2.81 -40.97 -9.58
CA GLN A 54 -4.14 -40.70 -9.06
C GLN A 54 -4.09 -40.37 -7.57
N TYR A 55 -3.31 -41.12 -6.79
CA TYR A 55 -3.08 -40.86 -5.38
C TYR A 55 -2.51 -39.45 -5.14
N LEU A 56 -1.51 -39.03 -5.93
CA LEU A 56 -0.96 -37.67 -5.86
C LEU A 56 -2.02 -36.59 -6.13
N ARG A 57 -2.84 -36.75 -7.17
CA ARG A 57 -3.93 -35.82 -7.49
C ARG A 57 -4.97 -35.72 -6.36
N ASP A 58 -5.22 -36.82 -5.66
CA ASP A 58 -6.16 -36.81 -4.54
C ASP A 58 -5.58 -36.07 -3.33
N ILE A 59 -4.27 -36.17 -3.08
CA ILE A 59 -3.58 -35.36 -2.06
C ILE A 59 -3.57 -33.87 -2.43
N GLU A 60 -3.31 -33.52 -3.70
CA GLU A 60 -3.38 -32.13 -4.18
C GLU A 60 -4.78 -31.54 -3.97
N ARG A 61 -5.84 -32.31 -4.24
CA ARG A 61 -7.23 -31.89 -3.97
C ARG A 61 -7.47 -31.64 -2.48
N ILE A 62 -6.88 -32.44 -1.59
CA ILE A 62 -6.94 -32.20 -0.15
C ILE A 62 -6.25 -30.89 0.19
N GLY A 63 -5.05 -30.62 -0.34
CA GLY A 63 -4.35 -29.35 -0.16
C GLY A 63 -5.19 -28.14 -0.60
N TYR A 64 -5.70 -28.19 -1.83
CA TYR A 64 -6.56 -27.13 -2.37
C TYR A 64 -7.84 -26.93 -1.53
N ALA A 65 -8.44 -28.00 -1.00
CA ALA A 65 -9.62 -27.88 -0.15
C ALA A 65 -9.33 -27.10 1.14
N HIS A 66 -8.15 -27.27 1.74
CA HIS A 66 -7.74 -26.53 2.93
C HIS A 66 -7.37 -25.06 2.61
N VAL A 67 -6.72 -24.81 1.48
CA VAL A 67 -6.45 -23.45 0.99
C VAL A 67 -7.75 -22.69 0.74
N LYS A 68 -8.75 -23.33 0.11
CA LYS A 68 -10.03 -22.72 -0.23
C LYS A 68 -10.82 -22.21 0.99
N ILE A 69 -10.68 -22.86 2.13
CA ILE A 69 -11.32 -22.43 3.38
C ILE A 69 -10.45 -21.44 4.17
N ASN A 70 -9.30 -21.05 3.64
CA ASN A 70 -8.30 -20.19 4.27
C ASN A 70 -7.81 -20.74 5.62
N LEU A 71 -7.58 -22.06 5.68
CA LEU A 71 -7.00 -22.69 6.87
C LEU A 71 -5.51 -22.34 6.95
N PRO A 72 -4.99 -21.83 8.06
CA PRO A 72 -3.55 -21.64 8.21
C PRO A 72 -2.75 -22.95 8.06
N ALA A 73 -1.69 -22.94 7.24
CA ALA A 73 -0.88 -24.12 6.94
C ALA A 73 -0.25 -24.79 8.18
N HIS A 74 0.00 -24.03 9.25
CA HIS A 74 0.55 -24.58 10.49
C HIS A 74 -0.41 -25.58 11.18
N TYR A 75 -1.74 -25.45 10.99
CA TYR A 75 -2.70 -26.43 11.52
C TYR A 75 -2.62 -27.77 10.79
N VAL A 76 -2.33 -27.77 9.48
CA VAL A 76 -2.07 -29.00 8.72
C VAL A 76 -0.81 -29.69 9.25
N ASN A 77 0.26 -28.93 9.52
CA ASN A 77 1.50 -29.47 10.09
C ASN A 77 1.24 -30.10 11.47
N ALA A 78 0.49 -29.40 12.34
CA ALA A 78 0.11 -29.90 13.65
C ALA A 78 -0.73 -31.19 13.55
N ALA A 79 -1.70 -31.23 12.64
CA ALA A 79 -2.52 -32.40 12.36
C ALA A 79 -1.67 -33.59 11.84
N MET A 80 -0.71 -33.36 10.95
CA MET A 80 0.20 -34.42 10.46
C MET A 80 1.14 -34.94 11.53
N HIS A 81 1.57 -34.10 12.46
CA HIS A 81 2.28 -34.58 13.64
C HIS A 81 1.41 -35.55 14.46
N PHE A 82 0.14 -35.20 14.72
CA PHE A 82 -0.80 -36.09 15.40
C PHE A 82 -0.97 -37.43 14.65
N VAL A 83 -1.17 -37.40 13.33
CA VAL A 83 -1.33 -38.62 12.51
C VAL A 83 -0.10 -39.52 12.64
N ARG A 84 1.11 -38.95 12.62
CA ARG A 84 2.36 -39.70 12.83
C ARG A 84 2.39 -40.40 14.17
N GLN A 85 2.13 -39.67 15.26
CA GLN A 85 2.11 -40.24 16.60
C GLN A 85 1.05 -41.35 16.75
N TYR A 86 -0.12 -41.16 16.13
CA TYR A 86 -1.18 -42.15 16.12
C TYR A 86 -0.74 -43.44 15.40
N CYS A 87 -0.13 -43.33 14.23
CA CYS A 87 0.37 -44.48 13.46
C CYS A 87 1.50 -45.21 14.20
N LEU A 88 2.47 -44.49 14.75
CA LEU A 88 3.58 -45.08 15.52
C LEU A 88 3.06 -45.84 16.74
N LYS A 89 2.09 -45.29 17.47
CA LYS A 89 1.45 -45.96 18.62
C LYS A 89 0.74 -47.26 18.22
N ILE A 90 0.14 -47.33 17.02
CA ILE A 90 -0.46 -48.57 16.51
C ILE A 90 0.63 -49.59 16.18
N LEU A 91 1.71 -49.16 15.52
CA LEU A 91 2.83 -50.04 15.17
C LEU A 91 3.46 -50.67 16.42
N GLU A 92 3.76 -49.85 17.43
CA GLU A 92 4.35 -50.28 18.70
C GLU A 92 3.49 -51.32 19.43
N LYS A 93 2.16 -51.17 19.39
CA LYS A 93 1.24 -52.06 20.13
C LYS A 93 0.87 -53.33 19.39
N GLY A 94 0.90 -53.34 18.06
CA GLY A 94 0.22 -54.36 17.27
C GLY A 94 1.05 -55.10 16.23
N PHE A 95 2.15 -54.52 15.76
CA PHE A 95 2.90 -55.03 14.59
C PHE A 95 4.37 -55.32 14.89
N CYS A 96 4.88 -54.73 15.95
CA CYS A 96 6.27 -54.81 16.36
C CYS A 96 6.62 -56.15 17.01
N THR A 97 7.27 -57.05 16.27
CA THR A 97 7.77 -58.34 16.80
C THR A 97 9.28 -58.29 17.09
N ASP A 98 10.04 -57.57 16.26
CA ASP A 98 11.49 -57.32 16.39
C ASP A 98 11.83 -55.82 16.25
N ILE A 99 12.92 -55.39 16.87
CA ILE A 99 13.40 -54.00 16.87
C ILE A 99 13.79 -53.50 15.47
N ASN A 100 14.31 -54.36 14.59
CA ASN A 100 14.66 -53.93 13.23
C ASN A 100 13.41 -53.77 12.37
N GLU A 101 12.45 -54.67 12.50
CA GLU A 101 11.15 -54.58 11.83
C GLU A 101 10.38 -53.33 12.28
N CYS A 102 10.32 -53.04 13.58
CA CYS A 102 9.74 -51.80 14.11
C CYS A 102 10.36 -50.56 13.48
N ARG A 103 11.69 -50.52 13.42
CA ARG A 103 12.43 -49.38 12.86
C ARG A 103 12.15 -49.22 11.37
N TYR A 104 12.03 -50.32 10.63
CA TYR A 104 11.70 -50.30 9.21
C TYR A 104 10.28 -49.77 8.96
N LEU A 105 9.30 -50.25 9.74
CA LEU A 105 7.90 -49.81 9.64
C LEU A 105 7.75 -48.34 10.04
N ALA A 106 8.37 -47.92 11.14
CA ALA A 106 8.35 -46.52 11.59
C ALA A 106 8.90 -45.58 10.51
N LYS A 107 10.06 -45.91 9.90
CA LYS A 107 10.62 -45.14 8.78
C LYS A 107 9.69 -45.08 7.56
N SER A 108 8.92 -46.14 7.31
CA SER A 108 7.99 -46.19 6.18
C SER A 108 6.77 -45.30 6.44
N VAL A 109 6.24 -45.32 7.67
CA VAL A 109 5.20 -44.38 8.13
C VAL A 109 5.69 -42.95 8.02
N ASP A 110 6.91 -42.66 8.48
CA ASP A 110 7.46 -41.31 8.40
C ASP A 110 7.49 -40.80 6.97
N LYS A 111 8.03 -41.60 6.05
CA LYS A 111 8.12 -41.25 4.63
C LYS A 111 6.77 -40.95 4.00
N ILE A 112 5.76 -41.80 4.20
CA ILE A 112 4.48 -41.60 3.52
C ILE A 112 3.72 -40.39 4.08
N ILE A 113 3.85 -40.12 5.38
CA ILE A 113 3.27 -38.92 6.01
C ILE A 113 4.00 -37.66 5.52
N ASP A 114 5.33 -37.69 5.43
CA ASP A 114 6.12 -36.56 4.94
C ASP A 114 5.82 -36.24 3.47
N ILE A 115 5.66 -37.26 2.61
CA ILE A 115 5.24 -37.07 1.21
C ILE A 115 3.85 -36.42 1.14
N ASN A 116 2.90 -36.88 1.96
CA ASN A 116 1.56 -36.27 1.99
C ASN A 116 1.64 -34.81 2.46
N LEU A 117 2.41 -34.55 3.51
CA LEU A 117 2.58 -33.21 4.06
C LEU A 117 3.18 -32.28 2.99
N ASP A 118 4.22 -32.71 2.28
CA ASP A 118 4.88 -31.94 1.21
C ASP A 118 3.90 -31.57 0.08
N VAL A 119 3.14 -32.55 -0.42
CA VAL A 119 2.15 -32.27 -1.48
C VAL A 119 1.04 -31.34 -0.97
N ILE A 120 0.56 -31.51 0.26
CA ILE A 120 -0.46 -30.62 0.83
C ILE A 120 0.08 -29.20 1.02
N THR A 121 1.29 -29.04 1.59
CA THR A 121 1.89 -27.72 1.84
C THR A 121 2.26 -26.99 0.56
N SER A 122 2.59 -27.72 -0.51
CA SER A 122 2.82 -27.12 -1.84
C SER A 122 1.64 -26.26 -2.31
N SER A 123 0.39 -26.70 -2.05
CA SER A 123 -0.82 -25.95 -2.40
C SER A 123 -0.93 -24.61 -1.66
N PHE A 124 -0.44 -24.54 -0.42
CA PHE A 124 -0.42 -23.30 0.36
C PHE A 124 0.64 -22.32 -0.17
N ILE A 125 1.83 -22.84 -0.48
CA ILE A 125 2.92 -22.04 -1.05
C ILE A 125 2.49 -21.42 -2.38
N GLU A 126 1.81 -22.18 -3.24
CA GLU A 126 1.29 -21.65 -4.51
C GLU A 126 0.29 -20.50 -4.33
N GLU A 127 -0.58 -20.57 -3.32
CA GLU A 127 -1.57 -19.51 -3.05
C GLU A 127 -0.92 -18.27 -2.44
N GLU A 128 0.02 -18.44 -1.50
CA GLU A 128 0.79 -17.34 -0.92
C GLU A 128 1.59 -16.60 -1.99
N ILE A 129 2.28 -17.34 -2.88
CA ILE A 129 2.99 -16.78 -4.03
C ILE A 129 2.03 -15.94 -4.89
N LYS A 130 0.89 -16.49 -5.33
CA LYS A 130 -0.05 -15.72 -6.16
C LYS A 130 -0.51 -14.43 -5.49
N THR A 131 -0.78 -14.47 -4.19
CA THR A 131 -1.31 -13.33 -3.45
C THR A 131 -0.26 -12.24 -3.26
N TYR A 132 0.94 -12.59 -2.82
CA TYR A 132 2.02 -11.63 -2.59
C TYR A 132 2.56 -11.01 -3.89
N PHE A 133 2.76 -11.83 -4.94
CA PHE A 133 3.28 -11.33 -6.23
C PHE A 133 2.31 -10.35 -6.92
N LEU A 134 1.00 -10.52 -6.74
CA LEU A 134 0.02 -9.57 -7.26
C LEU A 134 0.05 -8.24 -6.49
N SER A 135 0.18 -8.29 -5.17
CA SER A 135 0.21 -7.08 -4.33
C SER A 135 1.44 -6.22 -4.60
N GLU A 136 2.65 -6.79 -4.56
CA GLU A 136 3.89 -6.01 -4.73
C GLU A 136 4.01 -5.38 -6.11
N ARG A 137 3.60 -6.09 -7.17
CA ARG A 137 3.72 -5.57 -8.55
C ARG A 137 2.80 -4.38 -8.78
N VAL A 138 1.58 -4.43 -8.25
CA VAL A 138 0.60 -3.35 -8.39
C VAL A 138 1.04 -2.16 -7.55
N GLU A 139 1.47 -2.38 -6.31
CA GLU A 139 1.95 -1.31 -5.42
C GLU A 139 3.15 -0.58 -6.02
N SER A 140 4.17 -1.32 -6.45
CA SER A 140 5.37 -0.73 -7.08
C SER A 140 5.04 0.02 -8.36
N TYR A 141 4.13 -0.50 -9.19
CA TYR A 141 3.71 0.15 -10.42
C TYR A 141 2.94 1.45 -10.15
N LEU A 142 2.03 1.45 -9.18
CA LEU A 142 1.26 2.64 -8.78
C LEU A 142 2.18 3.74 -8.25
N ILE A 143 3.15 3.38 -7.38
CA ILE A 143 4.12 4.34 -6.84
C ILE A 143 4.99 4.92 -7.96
N GLN A 144 5.50 4.08 -8.87
CA GLN A 144 6.30 4.57 -10.00
C GLN A 144 5.49 5.44 -10.97
N PHE A 145 4.23 5.07 -11.24
CA PHE A 145 3.33 5.86 -12.07
C PHE A 145 3.03 7.22 -11.42
N ALA A 146 2.68 7.24 -10.13
CA ALA A 146 2.41 8.46 -9.38
C ALA A 146 3.61 9.42 -9.41
N ASN A 147 4.82 8.91 -9.19
CA ASN A 147 6.04 9.72 -9.24
C ASN A 147 6.30 10.31 -10.63
N ARG A 148 6.14 9.52 -11.71
CA ARG A 148 6.30 10.01 -13.08
C ARG A 148 5.23 11.04 -13.46
N PHE A 149 3.99 10.80 -13.05
CA PHE A 149 2.88 11.70 -13.30
C PHE A 149 3.06 13.03 -12.56
N ALA A 150 3.43 12.99 -11.28
CA ALA A 150 3.73 14.18 -10.48
C ALA A 150 4.89 14.99 -11.09
N TYR A 151 5.97 14.32 -11.52
CA TYR A 151 7.07 14.98 -12.22
C TYR A 151 6.60 15.67 -13.51
N GLY A 152 5.74 15.01 -14.29
CA GLY A 152 5.14 15.59 -15.50
C GLY A 152 4.31 16.85 -15.21
N LEU A 153 3.48 16.83 -14.16
CA LEU A 153 2.70 18.02 -13.75
C LEU A 153 3.60 19.19 -13.34
N ASN A 154 4.65 18.94 -12.56
CA ASN A 154 5.60 19.97 -12.16
C ASN A 154 6.34 20.57 -13.36
N LEU A 155 6.70 19.75 -14.36
CA LEU A 155 7.33 20.22 -15.58
C LEU A 155 6.39 21.14 -16.37
N ILE A 156 5.11 20.77 -16.51
CA ILE A 156 4.08 21.62 -17.13
C ILE A 156 3.93 22.95 -16.38
N LEU A 157 3.94 22.91 -15.05
CA LEU A 157 3.84 24.11 -14.21
C LEU A 157 5.02 25.06 -14.45
N VAL A 158 6.26 24.55 -14.45
CA VAL A 158 7.47 25.35 -14.76
C VAL A 158 7.41 25.94 -16.16
N MET A 159 7.02 25.16 -17.17
CA MET A 159 6.85 25.69 -18.53
C MET A 159 5.82 26.83 -18.57
N GLY A 160 4.70 26.68 -17.86
CA GLY A 160 3.69 27.73 -17.72
C GLY A 160 4.24 29.01 -17.08
N LEU A 161 5.02 28.88 -16.01
CA LEU A 161 5.67 30.02 -15.35
C LEU A 161 6.68 30.72 -16.26
N VAL A 162 7.45 29.98 -17.07
CA VAL A 162 8.38 30.56 -18.05
C VAL A 162 7.63 31.40 -19.09
N ILE A 163 6.54 30.87 -19.65
CA ILE A 163 5.72 31.59 -20.63
C ILE A 163 5.12 32.85 -19.99
N MET A 164 4.60 32.74 -18.76
CA MET A 164 4.08 33.88 -18.01
C MET A 164 5.16 34.94 -17.76
N GLY A 165 6.39 34.53 -17.43
CA GLY A 165 7.53 35.44 -17.24
C GLY A 165 7.86 36.22 -18.49
N ILE A 166 7.85 35.58 -19.66
CA ILE A 166 8.06 36.25 -20.96
C ILE A 166 6.94 37.27 -21.21
N MET A 167 5.67 36.92 -20.94
CA MET A 167 4.54 37.84 -21.10
C MET A 167 4.66 39.07 -20.18
N VAL A 168 5.01 38.86 -18.90
CA VAL A 168 5.19 39.95 -17.93
C VAL A 168 6.37 40.85 -18.32
N MET A 169 7.46 40.28 -18.84
CA MET A 169 8.58 41.05 -19.38
C MET A 169 8.16 41.91 -20.57
N GLY A 170 7.33 41.38 -21.48
CA GLY A 170 6.76 42.14 -22.59
C GLY A 170 5.86 43.29 -22.12
N LEU A 171 5.02 43.06 -21.11
CA LEU A 171 4.19 44.11 -20.49
C LEU A 171 5.04 45.22 -19.87
N PHE A 172 6.12 44.86 -19.17
CA PHE A 172 7.04 45.85 -18.62
C PHE A 172 7.67 46.73 -19.71
N ALA A 173 8.14 46.13 -20.82
CA ALA A 173 8.69 46.89 -21.94
C ALA A 173 7.65 47.83 -22.57
N TYR A 174 6.40 47.38 -22.69
CA TYR A 174 5.28 48.19 -23.15
C TYR A 174 5.01 49.37 -22.21
N ASP A 175 4.91 49.13 -20.90
CA ASP A 175 4.67 50.17 -19.90
C ASP A 175 5.80 51.21 -19.89
N VAL A 176 7.06 50.77 -20.00
CA VAL A 176 8.22 51.66 -20.11
C VAL A 176 8.14 52.53 -21.37
N SER A 177 7.73 51.97 -22.51
CA SER A 177 7.60 52.74 -23.75
C SER A 177 6.58 53.88 -23.66
N HIS A 178 5.49 53.69 -22.90
CA HIS A 178 4.47 54.72 -22.66
C HIS A 178 4.97 55.87 -21.79
N ILE A 179 5.90 55.62 -20.86
CA ILE A 179 6.55 56.69 -20.09
C ILE A 179 7.31 57.63 -21.03
N PHE A 180 8.04 57.07 -22.00
CA PHE A 180 8.78 57.86 -22.99
C PHE A 180 7.87 58.60 -23.98
N ALA A 181 6.64 58.12 -24.18
CA ALA A 181 5.63 58.77 -25.04
C ALA A 181 4.90 59.95 -24.38
N GLY A 182 5.10 60.21 -23.08
CA GLY A 182 4.63 61.42 -22.38
C GLY A 182 3.49 61.23 -21.37
N ASP A 183 2.94 60.02 -21.17
CA ASP A 183 1.92 59.73 -20.15
C ASP A 183 2.58 59.16 -18.87
N ILE A 184 3.29 60.04 -18.15
CA ILE A 184 4.19 59.67 -17.03
C ILE A 184 3.42 59.03 -15.87
N GLU A 185 2.24 59.55 -15.52
CA GLU A 185 1.46 59.05 -14.37
C GLU A 185 0.96 57.62 -14.61
N LYS A 186 0.39 57.35 -15.79
CA LYS A 186 -0.08 56.00 -16.13
C LYS A 186 1.07 55.03 -16.39
N GLY A 187 2.14 55.49 -17.03
CA GLY A 187 3.32 54.66 -17.28
C GLY A 187 4.06 54.27 -15.98
N LEU A 188 4.20 55.19 -15.02
CA LEU A 188 4.84 54.89 -13.73
C LEU A 188 4.03 53.88 -12.90
N LEU A 189 2.70 54.02 -12.87
CA LEU A 189 1.84 53.06 -12.17
C LEU A 189 1.84 51.67 -12.85
N GLY A 190 1.84 51.64 -14.19
CA GLY A 190 1.94 50.40 -14.97
C GLY A 190 3.25 49.66 -14.72
N THR A 191 4.38 50.34 -14.90
CA THR A 191 5.73 49.80 -14.66
C THR A 191 5.93 49.27 -13.25
N LEU A 192 5.46 49.99 -12.22
CA LEU A 192 5.54 49.52 -10.83
C LEU A 192 4.70 48.25 -10.63
N GLY A 193 3.55 48.17 -11.30
CA GLY A 193 2.69 46.99 -11.34
C GLY A 193 3.31 45.79 -12.04
N SER A 194 3.99 45.99 -13.18
CA SER A 194 4.65 44.91 -13.94
C SER A 194 5.95 44.44 -13.28
N LEU A 195 6.69 45.32 -12.59
CA LEU A 195 7.85 44.95 -11.75
C LEU A 195 7.47 44.00 -10.61
N LEU A 196 6.39 44.29 -9.88
CA LEU A 196 5.93 43.42 -8.79
C LEU A 196 5.45 42.05 -9.30
N MET A 197 4.80 42.03 -10.47
CA MET A 197 4.42 40.76 -11.13
C MET A 197 5.64 39.97 -11.57
N MET A 198 6.67 40.65 -12.09
CA MET A 198 7.92 40.02 -12.50
C MET A 198 8.63 39.39 -11.31
N TRP A 199 8.68 40.09 -10.17
CA TRP A 199 9.21 39.54 -8.93
C TRP A 199 8.46 38.27 -8.49
N VAL A 200 7.12 38.28 -8.53
CA VAL A 200 6.29 37.10 -8.21
C VAL A 200 6.61 35.92 -9.13
N VAL A 201 6.71 36.15 -10.44
CA VAL A 201 7.01 35.07 -11.39
C VAL A 201 8.41 34.50 -11.15
N ILE A 202 9.40 35.34 -10.87
CA ILE A 202 10.76 34.89 -10.54
C ILE A 202 10.76 34.04 -9.27
N GLU A 203 10.07 34.48 -8.22
CA GLU A 203 10.00 33.80 -6.92
C GLU A 203 9.29 32.43 -7.03
N LEU A 204 8.18 32.36 -7.78
CA LEU A 204 7.48 31.10 -8.06
C LEU A 204 8.33 30.17 -8.92
N MET A 205 9.02 30.70 -9.94
CA MET A 205 9.88 29.90 -10.81
C MET A 205 11.07 29.30 -10.05
N ASP A 206 11.75 30.09 -9.20
CA ASP A 206 12.85 29.58 -8.37
C ASP A 206 12.37 28.48 -7.41
N THR A 207 11.17 28.64 -6.84
CA THR A 207 10.56 27.64 -5.96
C THR A 207 10.26 26.33 -6.70
N GLU A 208 9.67 26.41 -7.89
CA GLU A 208 9.33 25.23 -8.68
C GLU A 208 10.58 24.53 -9.25
N VAL A 209 11.62 25.29 -9.61
CA VAL A 209 12.92 24.72 -10.00
C VAL A 209 13.59 24.01 -8.82
N LYS A 210 13.53 24.58 -7.60
CA LYS A 210 14.03 23.93 -6.38
C LYS A 210 13.24 22.67 -6.06
N HIS A 211 11.92 22.70 -6.22
CA HIS A 211 11.05 21.54 -6.01
C HIS A 211 11.36 20.43 -7.02
N LEU A 212 11.58 20.75 -8.30
CA LEU A 212 12.02 19.78 -9.33
C LEU A 212 13.40 19.15 -9.02
N LYS A 213 14.29 19.87 -8.33
CA LYS A 213 15.59 19.35 -7.87
C LYS A 213 15.50 18.50 -6.60
N GLY A 214 14.29 18.19 -6.12
CA GLY A 214 14.06 17.39 -4.91
C GLY A 214 14.01 18.20 -3.61
N GLY A 215 13.88 19.53 -3.69
CA GLY A 215 13.62 20.37 -2.52
C GLY A 215 12.23 20.16 -1.93
N LYS A 216 12.06 20.40 -0.63
CA LYS A 216 10.74 20.38 0.03
C LYS A 216 9.84 21.48 -0.54
N PHE A 217 8.53 21.25 -0.52
CA PHE A 217 7.53 22.24 -0.92
C PHE A 217 7.57 23.46 0.03
N ALA A 218 7.98 24.62 -0.48
CA ALA A 218 8.18 25.82 0.31
C ALA A 218 6.88 26.63 0.45
N ILE A 219 5.98 26.18 1.34
CA ILE A 219 4.67 26.83 1.63
C ILE A 219 4.82 28.34 1.90
N LYS A 220 5.91 28.72 2.55
CA LYS A 220 6.27 30.11 2.85
C LYS A 220 6.32 31.02 1.62
N VAL A 221 6.78 30.50 0.48
CA VAL A 221 6.89 31.28 -0.76
C VAL A 221 5.51 31.59 -1.35
N PHE A 222 4.58 30.64 -1.29
CA PHE A 222 3.21 30.90 -1.74
C PHE A 222 2.54 32.00 -0.91
N ILE A 223 2.83 32.06 0.39
CA ILE A 223 2.28 33.09 1.29
C ILE A 223 2.95 34.44 1.06
N SER A 224 4.27 34.49 0.80
CA SER A 224 4.95 35.74 0.47
C SER A 224 4.45 36.32 -0.86
N VAL A 225 4.23 35.48 -1.87
CA VAL A 225 3.64 35.86 -3.15
C VAL A 225 2.21 36.39 -2.97
N ALA A 226 1.38 35.70 -2.18
CA ALA A 226 0.03 36.17 -1.87
C ALA A 226 0.04 37.53 -1.15
N LEU A 227 0.96 37.72 -0.19
CA LEU A 227 1.12 38.99 0.51
C LEU A 227 1.50 40.13 -0.46
N VAL A 228 2.47 39.89 -1.35
CA VAL A 228 2.89 40.89 -2.36
C VAL A 228 1.77 41.21 -3.33
N ALA A 229 0.98 40.23 -3.75
CA ALA A 229 -0.20 40.46 -4.60
C ALA A 229 -1.25 41.34 -3.91
N VAL A 230 -1.52 41.12 -2.62
CA VAL A 230 -2.45 41.94 -1.83
C VAL A 230 -1.89 43.35 -1.63
N ILE A 231 -0.59 43.50 -1.32
CA ILE A 231 0.08 44.80 -1.19
C ILE A 231 0.01 45.57 -2.52
N ARG A 232 0.31 44.92 -3.65
CA ARG A 232 0.17 45.53 -4.99
C ARG A 232 -1.25 46.05 -5.21
N LYS A 233 -2.26 45.21 -4.93
CA LYS A 233 -3.67 45.58 -5.10
C LYS A 233 -4.04 46.76 -4.20
N LEU A 234 -3.57 46.78 -2.96
CA LEU A 234 -3.74 47.91 -2.05
C LEU A 234 -3.14 49.20 -2.64
N LEU A 235 -1.87 49.17 -3.06
CA LEU A 235 -1.17 50.34 -3.62
C LEU A 235 -1.89 50.93 -4.84
N VAL A 236 -2.26 50.08 -5.80
CA VAL A 236 -2.96 50.51 -7.02
C VAL A 236 -4.32 51.13 -6.70
N THR A 237 -5.06 50.56 -5.74
CA THR A 237 -6.38 51.05 -5.34
C THR A 237 -6.27 52.38 -4.61
N THR A 238 -5.26 52.56 -3.73
CA THR A 238 -5.04 53.82 -3.01
C THR A 238 -4.57 54.96 -3.93
N LEU A 239 -3.79 54.64 -4.97
CA LEU A 239 -3.24 55.65 -5.89
C LEU A 239 -4.24 56.13 -6.94
N LYS A 240 -5.21 55.29 -7.33
CA LYS A 240 -6.24 55.66 -8.32
C LYS A 240 -7.33 56.60 -7.82
N ALA A 241 -7.37 56.91 -6.52
CA ALA A 241 -8.31 57.85 -5.89
C ALA A 241 -9.78 57.69 -6.35
N GLU A 242 -10.23 56.46 -6.65
CA GLU A 242 -11.64 56.19 -6.93
C GLU A 242 -12.39 56.21 -5.59
N ALA A 243 -13.22 57.24 -5.39
CA ALA A 243 -13.94 57.53 -4.16
C ALA A 243 -15.11 56.57 -3.82
N LEU A 244 -15.14 55.37 -4.39
CA LEU A 244 -16.03 54.30 -3.98
C LEU A 244 -15.20 53.06 -3.64
N GLU A 245 -15.01 52.85 -2.33
CA GLU A 245 -14.99 51.54 -1.63
C GLU A 245 -14.10 51.61 -0.38
N SER A 246 -14.51 52.39 0.62
CA SER A 246 -13.90 52.32 1.97
C SER A 246 -13.94 50.90 2.55
N GLN A 247 -14.92 50.07 2.12
CA GLN A 247 -15.00 48.66 2.51
C GLN A 247 -13.88 47.81 1.88
N LEU A 248 -13.50 48.05 0.62
CA LEU A 248 -12.47 47.24 -0.06
C LEU A 248 -11.07 47.51 0.51
N SER A 249 -10.77 48.77 0.85
CA SER A 249 -9.49 49.12 1.47
C SER A 249 -9.35 48.51 2.87
N ILE A 250 -10.42 48.51 3.68
CA ILE A 250 -10.43 47.84 5.00
C ILE A 250 -10.21 46.33 4.88
N ILE A 251 -10.85 45.67 3.90
CA ILE A 251 -10.70 44.22 3.66
C ILE A 251 -9.26 43.89 3.24
N LEU A 252 -8.64 44.70 2.38
CA LEU A 252 -7.25 44.49 1.96
C LEU A 252 -6.26 44.66 3.12
N ILE A 253 -6.48 45.62 4.00
CA ILE A 253 -5.66 45.81 5.22
C ILE A 253 -5.81 44.60 6.15
N ALA A 254 -7.03 44.12 6.36
CA ALA A 254 -7.28 42.92 7.16
C ALA A 254 -6.61 41.67 6.55
N ALA A 255 -6.66 41.50 5.22
CA ALA A 255 -6.00 40.41 4.52
C ALA A 255 -4.47 40.44 4.70
N ILE A 256 -3.84 41.62 4.64
CA ILE A 256 -2.40 41.79 4.91
C ILE A 256 -2.06 41.39 6.35
N ALA A 257 -2.88 41.80 7.33
CA ALA A 257 -2.67 41.44 8.73
C ALA A 257 -2.74 39.93 8.96
N VAL A 258 -3.73 39.25 8.36
CA VAL A 258 -3.88 37.78 8.45
C VAL A 258 -2.72 37.06 7.77
N LEU A 259 -2.38 37.43 6.53
CA LEU A 259 -1.27 36.81 5.80
C LEU A 259 0.08 37.05 6.51
N GLY A 260 0.28 38.24 7.09
CA GLY A 260 1.45 38.56 7.90
C GLY A 260 1.55 37.72 9.17
N ALA A 261 0.43 37.48 9.87
CA ALA A 261 0.38 36.61 11.04
C ALA A 261 0.69 35.15 10.68
N ILE A 262 0.12 34.64 9.57
CA ILE A 262 0.41 33.28 9.08
C ILE A 262 1.89 33.16 8.69
N TYR A 263 2.45 34.15 7.99
CA TYR A 263 3.87 34.18 7.63
C TYR A 263 4.77 34.14 8.88
N TRP A 264 4.43 34.90 9.91
CA TRP A 264 5.17 34.91 11.18
C TRP A 264 5.10 33.55 11.91
N LEU A 265 3.93 32.92 11.95
CA LEU A 265 3.76 31.59 12.56
C LEU A 265 4.60 30.52 11.85
N ILE A 266 4.59 30.52 10.51
CA ILE A 266 5.38 29.57 9.71
C ILE A 266 6.88 29.82 9.90
N ALA A 267 7.32 31.09 9.86
CA ALA A 267 8.72 31.44 10.08
C ALA A 267 9.21 31.07 11.49
N LYS A 268 8.32 31.04 12.49
CA LYS A 268 8.63 30.57 13.85
C LYS A 268 8.70 29.04 13.92
N ALA A 269 7.79 28.34 13.23
CA ALA A 269 7.79 26.88 13.18
C ALA A 269 9.03 26.32 12.47
N GLU A 270 9.45 26.94 11.35
CA GLU A 270 10.67 26.55 10.62
C GLU A 270 11.98 26.76 11.41
N LYS A 271 11.97 27.63 12.43
CA LYS A 271 13.14 27.85 13.31
C LYS A 271 13.22 26.86 14.49
N ALA A 272 12.17 26.06 14.70
CA ALA A 272 12.06 25.10 15.80
C ALA A 272 12.36 23.65 15.36
N GLU A 273 12.41 23.38 14.05
CA GLU A 273 13.06 22.21 13.43
C GLU A 273 14.57 22.44 13.27
#